data_AF-A0A0M8SRS5-F1
#
_entry.id   AF-A0A0M8SRS5-F1
#
_cell.length_a   1.000
_cell.length_b   1.000
_cell.length_c   1.000
_cell.angle_alpha   90.00
_cell.angle_beta   90.00
_cell.angle_gamma   90.00
#
_symmetry.space_group_name_H-M   'P 1'
#
loop_
_entity.id
_entity.type
_entity.pdbx_description
1 polymer ?
#
loop_
_entity_poly.entity_id
_entity_poly.type
_entity_poly.pdbx_seq_one_letter_code
_entity_poly.pdbx_strand_id
1 'polypeptide(L)'
;MVASSLVSIQPARADPVQSAARAGEFSLTRVGSDNSGLIASLESARIVRKADYTEVLGDKTGRPGLCHGHGLNGTLSYDGFCWDNEDDLTKPSLPGGGWTPQGFAGSHAAYPDGTYKGRRSLYAATWYHATSYEEPGKDLYGRISLVEATNSQVRYGHLALVEPVEGGFKKLQHKIHADGVAWYRNWLLVANGTELQVYDLRHVWRMTSKGSGTGVVSGQSSAFGHTWALPLVARYATTGATIGNPRACGLATAGQPLCLSTVSVDRSEADVPSLLSAENKEGGDARVVRWPLTSFGEDSLPDQVASSSDFRTAVWAVQGIARDGKYYYFSGSCPRTWPGWTEQKNKDGSVVWVNTMYSCIHVYNTATQVTQVLSQAPFLTQGLSFDPQARRLWGMNEAYNGARVVFSLAPYAGNMQDGGWGWLSNHNRPGFVCATPQGNATANGTPVTVWPCNGSEMQRWAHKDGLLVHKESGKCLTPQGNAAGANGTLLTLWTCNADSDVQRFAGSAGGFVNNWGKAITPKGNSFESGVWLTLWTRDVPPPDPVGEQIGEGDVQEWTVRGFLDAP
;
A
#
# COMPACT_ATOMS: atom_id res chain seq x y z
N MET A 1 -28.26 19.72 -18.58
CA MET A 1 -27.19 20.71 -18.78
C MET A 1 -26.59 21.02 -17.43
N VAL A 2 -25.54 20.30 -17.04
CA VAL A 2 -24.56 20.77 -16.07
C VAL A 2 -23.24 20.29 -16.65
N ALA A 3 -22.40 21.25 -17.02
CA ALA A 3 -21.08 21.01 -17.59
C ALA A 3 -20.28 20.24 -16.55
N SER A 4 -20.00 18.97 -16.86
CA SER A 4 -19.04 18.16 -16.12
C SER A 4 -17.70 18.43 -16.72
N SER A 5 -16.88 18.97 -15.87
CA SER A 5 -15.58 19.38 -16.25
C SER A 5 -14.56 18.63 -15.33
N LEU A 6 -13.44 18.27 -15.94
CA LEU A 6 -12.63 17.04 -16.00
C LEU A 6 -11.08 17.39 -16.05
N VAL A 7 -10.32 17.32 -14.96
CA VAL A 7 -8.87 17.70 -14.96
C VAL A 7 -8.00 16.72 -15.78
N SER A 8 -7.04 17.27 -16.56
CA SER A 8 -5.98 16.56 -17.31
C SER A 8 -4.97 15.80 -16.42
N ILE A 9 -4.24 14.84 -16.99
CA ILE A 9 -3.17 14.14 -16.27
C ILE A 9 -1.92 15.00 -16.17
N GLN A 10 -1.48 15.20 -14.93
CA GLN A 10 -0.20 15.79 -14.62
C GLN A 10 0.81 14.69 -14.26
N PRO A 11 2.14 14.95 -14.37
CA PRO A 11 3.08 14.35 -13.43
C PRO A 11 2.52 14.52 -12.00
N ALA A 12 3.02 13.80 -11.01
CA ALA A 12 2.90 14.34 -9.67
C ALA A 12 3.61 15.72 -9.69
N ARG A 13 2.87 16.81 -9.96
CA ARG A 13 3.37 18.17 -9.81
C ARG A 13 3.30 18.45 -8.32
N ALA A 14 4.07 17.67 -7.57
CA ALA A 14 4.69 18.20 -6.39
C ALA A 14 5.67 19.24 -6.93
N ASP A 15 5.58 20.47 -6.41
CA ASP A 15 6.79 21.29 -6.32
C ASP A 15 7.92 20.40 -5.78
N PRO A 16 9.17 20.53 -6.26
CA PRO A 16 10.23 19.63 -5.88
C PRO A 16 10.54 19.85 -4.39
N VAL A 17 9.89 19.09 -3.52
CA VAL A 17 10.43 18.87 -2.17
C VAL A 17 11.02 17.49 -2.17
N GLN A 18 12.20 17.42 -2.78
CA GLN A 18 13.14 16.33 -2.59
C GLN A 18 14.40 16.95 -2.02
N SER A 19 14.40 17.15 -0.70
CA SER A 19 15.64 17.45 0.01
C SER A 19 16.50 16.19 0.08
N ALA A 20 17.82 16.38 -0.06
CA ALA A 20 18.79 15.31 0.09
C ALA A 20 18.62 14.58 1.43
N ALA A 21 18.92 13.28 1.44
CA ALA A 21 18.83 12.47 2.63
C ALA A 21 19.85 12.89 3.70
N ARG A 22 19.40 13.02 4.94
CA ARG A 22 20.21 13.42 6.09
C ARG A 22 20.27 12.29 7.11
N ALA A 23 21.47 11.84 7.43
CA ALA A 23 21.69 10.90 8.51
C ALA A 23 21.65 11.64 9.86
N GLY A 24 21.06 11.00 10.87
CA GLY A 24 21.08 11.47 12.26
C GLY A 24 20.17 12.66 12.59
N GLU A 25 19.28 13.09 11.69
CA GLU A 25 18.32 14.18 11.97
C GLU A 25 17.32 13.78 13.06
N PHE A 26 16.97 12.49 13.14
CA PHE A 26 15.99 11.98 14.09
C PHE A 26 16.57 10.86 14.96
N SER A 27 15.95 10.65 16.12
CA SER A 27 16.25 9.59 17.07
C SER A 27 14.96 8.99 17.62
N LEU A 28 14.95 7.68 17.79
CA LEU A 28 14.03 6.98 18.68
C LEU A 28 14.74 6.79 20.01
N THR A 29 14.20 7.35 21.09
CA THR A 29 14.78 7.28 22.43
C THR A 29 13.85 6.51 23.35
N ARG A 30 14.35 5.49 24.04
CA ARG A 30 13.57 4.72 25.02
C ARG A 30 13.10 5.63 26.15
N VAL A 31 11.82 5.55 26.50
CA VAL A 31 11.22 6.34 27.57
C VAL A 31 10.50 5.43 28.56
N GLY A 32 10.63 5.76 29.85
CA GLY A 32 10.17 4.90 30.93
C GLY A 32 11.07 3.67 31.12
N SER A 33 10.60 2.73 31.94
CA SER A 33 11.32 1.49 32.23
C SER A 33 11.12 0.43 31.16
N ASP A 34 12.15 -0.41 30.98
CA ASP A 34 12.02 -1.70 30.30
C ASP A 34 11.24 -2.67 31.22
N ASN A 35 10.11 -3.18 30.73
CA ASN A 35 9.20 -4.01 31.50
C ASN A 35 9.57 -5.51 31.47
N SER A 36 10.66 -5.90 30.82
CA SER A 36 11.04 -7.32 30.68
C SER A 36 11.15 -8.04 32.04
N GLY A 37 11.75 -7.39 33.05
CA GLY A 37 11.85 -7.97 34.39
C GLY A 37 10.50 -8.14 35.10
N LEU A 38 9.58 -7.20 34.88
CA LEU A 38 8.23 -7.25 35.45
C LEU A 38 7.40 -8.35 34.78
N ILE A 39 7.46 -8.45 33.45
CA ILE A 39 6.83 -9.52 32.67
C ILE A 39 7.31 -10.89 33.18
N ALA A 40 8.63 -11.08 33.30
CA ALA A 40 9.21 -12.32 33.80
C ALA A 40 8.76 -12.65 35.24
N SER A 41 8.62 -11.64 36.10
CA SER A 41 8.14 -11.81 37.47
C SER A 41 6.67 -12.25 37.52
N LEU A 42 5.80 -11.65 36.71
CA LEU A 42 4.38 -12.01 36.65
C LEU A 42 4.17 -13.44 36.11
N GLU A 43 4.96 -13.85 35.12
CA GLU A 43 4.97 -15.20 34.58
C GLU A 43 5.48 -16.22 35.60
N SER A 44 6.58 -15.92 36.29
CA SER A 44 7.19 -16.81 37.28
C SER A 44 6.31 -16.98 38.52
N ALA A 45 5.64 -15.91 38.95
CA ALA A 45 4.68 -15.93 40.05
C ALA A 45 3.31 -16.54 39.67
N ARG A 46 3.11 -16.92 38.40
CA ARG A 46 1.85 -17.46 37.87
C ARG A 46 0.63 -16.55 38.09
N ILE A 47 0.87 -15.23 38.12
CA ILE A 47 -0.20 -14.21 38.12
C ILE A 47 -0.92 -14.21 36.77
N VAL A 48 -0.16 -14.50 35.70
CA VAL A 48 -0.65 -14.71 34.34
C VAL A 48 -0.13 -16.03 33.81
N ARG A 49 -0.88 -16.66 32.89
CA ARG A 49 -0.46 -17.90 32.25
C ARG A 49 0.24 -17.57 30.92
N LYS A 50 1.55 -17.82 30.85
CA LYS A 50 2.30 -17.78 29.59
C LYS A 50 1.79 -18.85 28.62
N ALA A 51 1.69 -18.52 27.34
CA ALA A 51 1.24 -19.37 26.26
C ALA A 51 2.18 -19.23 25.06
N ASP A 52 2.14 -20.22 24.16
CA ASP A 52 2.81 -20.11 22.87
C ASP A 52 1.96 -19.30 21.88
N TYR A 53 2.59 -18.54 20.99
CA TYR A 53 1.88 -17.73 19.99
C TYR A 53 0.98 -18.59 19.07
N THR A 54 1.33 -19.86 18.87
CA THR A 54 0.52 -20.78 18.06
C THR A 54 -0.81 -21.12 18.72
N GLU A 55 -0.95 -21.00 20.04
CA GLU A 55 -2.23 -21.19 20.72
C GLU A 55 -3.25 -20.09 20.38
N VAL A 56 -2.78 -18.93 19.93
CA VAL A 56 -3.64 -17.83 19.45
C VAL A 56 -4.26 -18.17 18.09
N LEU A 57 -3.55 -18.96 17.28
CA LEU A 57 -3.98 -19.33 15.93
C LEU A 57 -5.12 -20.35 16.02
N GLY A 58 -6.33 -19.94 15.67
CA GLY A 58 -7.50 -20.83 15.61
C GLY A 58 -8.68 -20.41 16.47
N ASP A 59 -8.58 -19.31 17.20
CA ASP A 59 -9.75 -18.67 17.84
C ASP A 59 -10.80 -18.24 16.80
N LYS A 60 -10.33 -17.86 15.60
CA LYS A 60 -11.15 -17.42 14.46
C LYS A 60 -10.64 -18.00 13.14
N THR A 61 -11.54 -18.03 12.15
CA THR A 61 -11.27 -18.53 10.80
C THR A 61 -11.65 -17.46 9.78
N GLY A 62 -10.68 -17.07 8.95
CA GLY A 62 -10.91 -16.14 7.84
C GLY A 62 -11.24 -16.89 6.54
N ARG A 63 -11.18 -16.18 5.41
CA ARG A 63 -11.43 -16.74 4.08
C ARG A 63 -10.21 -16.53 3.19
N PRO A 64 -9.64 -17.59 2.59
CA PRO A 64 -8.61 -17.43 1.56
C PRO A 64 -9.14 -16.66 0.35
N GLY A 65 -8.26 -15.90 -0.31
CA GLY A 65 -8.58 -15.10 -1.49
C GLY A 65 -9.21 -13.74 -1.17
N LEU A 66 -9.29 -12.89 -2.19
CA LEU A 66 -9.92 -11.57 -2.10
C LEU A 66 -11.45 -11.71 -2.20
N CYS A 67 -12.18 -11.25 -1.19
CA CYS A 67 -13.64 -11.41 -1.11
C CYS A 67 -14.46 -10.13 -1.36
N HIS A 68 -13.80 -8.99 -1.57
CA HIS A 68 -14.43 -7.70 -1.89
C HIS A 68 -13.82 -7.07 -3.13
N GLY A 69 -14.53 -6.10 -3.71
CA GLY A 69 -13.98 -5.23 -4.76
C GLY A 69 -12.76 -4.48 -4.23
N HIS A 70 -11.61 -4.70 -4.86
CA HIS A 70 -10.31 -4.27 -4.33
C HIS A 70 -9.65 -3.17 -5.15
N GLY A 71 -10.10 -2.91 -6.38
CA GLY A 71 -9.50 -1.91 -7.27
C GLY A 71 -8.08 -2.25 -7.75
N LEU A 72 -7.43 -3.28 -7.19
CA LEU A 72 -6.10 -3.71 -7.61
C LEU A 72 -6.02 -3.87 -9.13
N ASN A 73 -4.88 -3.44 -9.64
CA ASN A 73 -4.53 -3.52 -11.05
C ASN A 73 -4.62 -4.98 -11.55
N GLY A 74 -5.50 -5.18 -12.54
CA GLY A 74 -5.78 -6.47 -13.19
C GLY A 74 -4.58 -7.14 -13.86
N THR A 75 -3.50 -6.42 -14.16
CA THR A 75 -2.28 -6.98 -14.77
C THR A 75 -1.30 -7.54 -13.75
N LEU A 76 -1.42 -7.15 -12.49
CA LEU A 76 -0.55 -7.65 -11.44
C LEU A 76 -1.05 -9.01 -10.99
N SER A 77 -0.11 -9.90 -10.64
CA SER A 77 -0.47 -11.10 -9.90
C SER A 77 -0.81 -10.71 -8.47
N TYR A 78 -2.09 -10.67 -8.14
CA TYR A 78 -2.59 -10.42 -6.79
C TYR A 78 -3.26 -11.64 -6.17
N ASP A 79 -3.26 -11.68 -4.85
CA ASP A 79 -3.95 -12.66 -4.01
C ASP A 79 -4.21 -12.03 -2.64
N GLY A 80 -4.78 -12.74 -1.68
CA GLY A 80 -4.94 -12.23 -0.33
C GLY A 80 -5.82 -13.11 0.53
N PHE A 81 -6.41 -12.50 1.54
CA PHE A 81 -7.42 -13.13 2.37
C PHE A 81 -8.35 -12.09 2.98
N CYS A 82 -9.49 -12.57 3.48
CA CYS A 82 -10.43 -11.79 4.24
C CYS A 82 -10.54 -12.28 5.68
N TRP A 83 -10.90 -11.34 6.54
CA TRP A 83 -11.32 -11.61 7.92
C TRP A 83 -12.66 -12.37 7.93
N ASP A 84 -13.07 -12.84 9.11
CA ASP A 84 -14.44 -13.31 9.30
C ASP A 84 -15.45 -12.14 9.22
N ASN A 85 -16.74 -12.44 9.18
CA ASN A 85 -17.77 -11.40 9.02
C ASN A 85 -17.81 -10.39 10.18
N GLU A 86 -17.40 -10.78 11.39
CA GLU A 86 -17.41 -9.88 12.55
C GLU A 86 -16.31 -8.84 12.41
N ASP A 87 -15.09 -9.28 12.12
CA ASP A 87 -13.93 -8.41 11.96
C ASP A 87 -13.95 -7.63 10.64
N ASP A 88 -14.67 -8.14 9.64
CA ASP A 88 -14.92 -7.43 8.39
C ASP A 88 -15.92 -6.28 8.60
N LEU A 89 -16.99 -6.47 9.39
CA LEU A 89 -18.06 -5.47 9.56
C LEU A 89 -17.93 -4.58 10.79
N THR A 90 -17.00 -4.87 11.70
CA THR A 90 -16.81 -4.11 12.94
C THR A 90 -16.48 -2.64 12.65
N LYS A 91 -17.04 -1.71 13.42
CA LYS A 91 -16.83 -0.27 13.20
C LYS A 91 -17.18 0.53 14.46
N PRO A 92 -16.58 1.71 14.66
CA PRO A 92 -16.82 2.53 15.85
C PRO A 92 -18.29 2.88 16.12
N SER A 93 -19.14 2.94 15.08
CA SER A 93 -20.56 3.28 15.22
C SER A 93 -21.46 2.13 15.71
N LEU A 94 -20.91 0.94 15.96
CA LEU A 94 -21.68 -0.17 16.53
C LEU A 94 -21.98 0.07 18.03
N PRO A 95 -23.08 -0.50 18.56
CA PRO A 95 -23.34 -0.48 20.00
C PRO A 95 -22.16 -1.07 20.80
N GLY A 96 -21.61 -0.29 21.73
CA GLY A 96 -20.42 -0.68 22.50
C GLY A 96 -19.08 -0.37 21.82
N GLY A 97 -19.10 0.12 20.59
CA GLY A 97 -17.92 0.41 19.78
C GLY A 97 -17.48 -0.74 18.89
N GLY A 98 -16.41 -0.51 18.14
CA GLY A 98 -15.86 -1.50 17.23
C GLY A 98 -14.36 -1.31 17.02
N TRP A 99 -13.78 -2.29 16.31
CA TRP A 99 -12.36 -2.38 16.02
C TRP A 99 -12.06 -1.88 14.62
N THR A 100 -10.91 -1.25 14.47
CA THR A 100 -10.50 -0.65 13.21
C THR A 100 -9.02 -0.96 12.95
N PRO A 101 -8.66 -1.60 11.83
CA PRO A 101 -7.27 -1.97 11.57
C PRO A 101 -6.46 -0.77 11.06
N GLN A 102 -5.15 -0.77 11.34
CA GLN A 102 -4.22 0.31 10.95
C GLN A 102 -2.88 -0.22 10.41
N GLY A 103 -2.22 -1.17 11.04
CA GLY A 103 -0.86 -1.60 10.64
C GLY A 103 -0.80 -3.06 10.23
N PHE A 104 -0.06 -3.41 9.17
CA PHE A 104 0.13 -4.79 8.71
C PHE A 104 1.62 -5.15 8.59
N ALA A 105 2.01 -6.32 9.09
CA ALA A 105 3.35 -6.89 8.90
C ALA A 105 3.30 -8.39 8.63
N GLY A 106 4.16 -8.88 7.74
CA GLY A 106 4.39 -10.32 7.60
C GLY A 106 5.65 -10.80 8.33
N SER A 107 5.62 -12.05 8.76
CA SER A 107 6.78 -12.77 9.31
C SER A 107 7.95 -12.90 8.34
N HIS A 108 7.73 -12.65 7.04
CA HIS A 108 8.79 -12.56 6.04
C HIS A 108 9.85 -11.49 6.36
N ALA A 109 9.54 -10.52 7.22
CA ALA A 109 10.51 -9.53 7.69
C ALA A 109 11.10 -9.85 9.08
N ALA A 110 10.64 -10.92 9.75
CA ALA A 110 11.06 -11.28 11.09
C ALA A 110 12.50 -11.81 11.13
N TYR A 111 12.91 -12.66 10.17
CA TYR A 111 14.26 -13.19 10.04
C TYR A 111 14.70 -13.24 8.56
N PRO A 112 16.01 -13.37 8.24
CA PRO A 112 16.49 -13.34 6.86
C PRO A 112 15.96 -14.49 5.99
N ASP A 113 15.63 -15.62 6.61
CA ASP A 113 15.01 -16.78 5.96
C ASP A 113 13.52 -16.57 5.65
N GLY A 114 12.96 -15.41 5.99
CA GLY A 114 11.57 -15.06 5.71
C GLY A 114 10.57 -15.84 6.55
N THR A 115 11.01 -16.44 7.67
CA THR A 115 10.13 -17.20 8.57
C THR A 115 10.17 -16.66 9.99
N TYR A 116 9.13 -16.96 10.77
CA TYR A 116 9.17 -16.88 12.22
C TYR A 116 8.95 -18.28 12.79
N LYS A 117 9.95 -18.82 13.50
CA LYS A 117 9.95 -20.20 14.03
C LYS A 117 9.59 -21.24 12.96
N GLY A 118 10.16 -21.09 11.75
CA GLY A 118 9.96 -22.00 10.62
C GLY A 118 8.64 -21.83 9.87
N ARG A 119 7.79 -20.86 10.25
CA ARG A 119 6.52 -20.56 9.57
C ARG A 119 6.65 -19.29 8.74
N ARG A 120 6.25 -19.37 7.47
CA ARG A 120 6.33 -18.25 6.49
C ARG A 120 5.01 -17.51 6.28
N SER A 121 3.90 -18.18 6.54
CA SER A 121 2.55 -17.70 6.31
C SER A 121 1.96 -16.96 7.51
N LEU A 122 2.80 -16.37 8.37
CA LEU A 122 2.36 -15.63 9.54
C LEU A 122 2.33 -14.12 9.28
N TYR A 123 1.30 -13.46 9.80
CA TYR A 123 1.08 -12.03 9.68
C TYR A 123 0.55 -11.44 10.99
N ALA A 124 0.85 -10.17 11.22
CA ALA A 124 0.36 -9.37 12.33
C ALA A 124 -0.40 -8.16 11.80
N ALA A 125 -1.58 -7.89 12.37
CA ALA A 125 -2.38 -6.71 12.06
C ALA A 125 -2.74 -5.95 13.33
N THR A 126 -2.44 -4.66 13.44
CA THR A 126 -2.86 -3.81 14.57
C THR A 126 -4.26 -3.25 14.36
N TRP A 127 -4.97 -3.09 15.47
CA TRP A 127 -6.32 -2.53 15.50
C TRP A 127 -6.48 -1.64 16.73
N TYR A 128 -7.25 -0.57 16.60
CA TYR A 128 -7.74 0.21 17.73
C TYR A 128 -9.24 0.01 17.92
N HIS A 129 -9.71 0.21 19.15
CA HIS A 129 -11.12 0.23 19.50
C HIS A 129 -11.61 1.65 19.77
N ALA A 130 -12.77 2.00 19.21
CA ALA A 130 -13.46 3.26 19.45
C ALA A 130 -14.98 3.09 19.51
N THR A 131 -15.67 4.00 20.19
CA THR A 131 -17.15 4.02 20.29
C THR A 131 -17.82 5.06 19.40
N SER A 132 -17.04 5.83 18.64
CA SER A 132 -17.52 6.86 17.74
C SER A 132 -16.43 7.28 16.75
N TYR A 133 -16.85 7.80 15.58
CA TYR A 133 -15.96 8.49 14.65
C TYR A 133 -15.64 9.93 15.08
N GLU A 134 -16.26 10.43 16.15
CA GLU A 134 -16.03 11.76 16.72
C GLU A 134 -15.47 11.63 18.16
N GLU A 135 -14.67 12.59 18.62
CA GLU A 135 -14.26 12.65 20.04
C GLU A 135 -15.45 13.13 20.91
N PRO A 136 -15.69 12.58 22.12
CA PRO A 136 -14.79 11.79 22.96
C PRO A 136 -15.12 10.27 23.01
N GLY A 137 -14.09 9.41 22.99
CA GLY A 137 -14.25 7.95 23.14
C GLY A 137 -13.37 7.08 22.22
N LYS A 138 -12.45 7.68 21.46
CA LYS A 138 -11.55 6.96 20.56
C LYS A 138 -10.33 6.37 21.26
N ASP A 139 -9.78 5.33 20.64
CA ASP A 139 -8.41 4.83 20.84
C ASP A 139 -8.14 4.32 22.27
N LEU A 140 -9.14 3.67 22.87
CA LEU A 140 -9.09 3.27 24.29
C LEU A 140 -8.36 1.94 24.49
N TYR A 141 -8.42 1.06 23.50
CA TYR A 141 -7.81 -0.26 23.52
C TYR A 141 -7.18 -0.56 22.18
N GLY A 142 -6.04 -1.24 22.20
CA GLY A 142 -5.37 -1.75 21.01
C GLY A 142 -5.34 -3.26 21.06
N ARG A 143 -5.33 -3.90 19.90
CA ARG A 143 -5.09 -5.34 19.77
C ARG A 143 -4.20 -5.62 18.56
N ILE A 144 -3.55 -6.78 18.61
CA ILE A 144 -2.88 -7.37 17.45
C ILE A 144 -3.62 -8.63 17.06
N SER A 145 -3.97 -8.76 15.79
CA SER A 145 -4.41 -10.03 15.22
C SER A 145 -3.19 -10.78 14.71
N LEU A 146 -2.97 -11.98 15.23
CA LEU A 146 -1.94 -12.89 14.71
C LEU A 146 -2.62 -13.90 13.78
N VAL A 147 -2.14 -13.98 12.54
CA VAL A 147 -2.81 -14.69 11.45
C VAL A 147 -1.84 -15.69 10.84
N GLU A 148 -2.32 -16.89 10.57
CA GLU A 148 -1.72 -17.83 9.63
C GLU A 148 -2.62 -17.93 8.39
N ALA A 149 -2.11 -17.49 7.24
CA ALA A 149 -2.86 -17.47 6.00
C ALA A 149 -2.12 -18.20 4.87
N THR A 150 -2.80 -19.20 4.31
CA THR A 150 -2.39 -20.01 3.17
C THR A 150 -3.49 -19.96 2.11
N ASN A 151 -3.20 -20.45 0.91
CA ASN A 151 -4.16 -20.47 -0.20
C ASN A 151 -5.42 -21.31 0.10
N SER A 152 -5.37 -22.22 1.09
CA SER A 152 -6.49 -23.09 1.47
C SER A 152 -7.11 -22.75 2.82
N GLN A 153 -6.42 -22.01 3.68
CA GLN A 153 -6.87 -21.77 5.05
C GLN A 153 -6.33 -20.48 5.64
N VAL A 154 -7.19 -19.79 6.38
CA VAL A 154 -6.85 -18.60 7.18
C VAL A 154 -7.31 -18.84 8.61
N ARG A 155 -6.38 -18.87 9.56
CA ARG A 155 -6.65 -19.01 11.00
C ARG A 155 -6.03 -17.84 11.74
N TYR A 156 -6.74 -17.30 12.70
CA TYR A 156 -6.22 -16.16 13.45
C TYR A 156 -6.81 -16.08 14.86
N GLY A 157 -6.26 -15.17 15.65
CA GLY A 157 -6.79 -14.77 16.94
C GLY A 157 -6.29 -13.38 17.31
N HIS A 158 -6.87 -12.81 18.36
CA HIS A 158 -6.58 -11.44 18.79
C HIS A 158 -5.91 -11.42 20.15
N LEU A 159 -4.83 -10.64 20.26
CA LEU A 159 -4.14 -10.33 21.51
C LEU A 159 -4.43 -8.89 21.91
N ALA A 160 -5.04 -8.68 23.08
CA ALA A 160 -5.21 -7.35 23.65
C ALA A 160 -3.85 -6.78 24.08
N LEU A 161 -3.57 -5.52 23.75
CA LEU A 161 -2.36 -4.83 24.18
C LEU A 161 -2.54 -4.29 25.61
N VAL A 162 -1.64 -4.68 26.52
CA VAL A 162 -1.73 -4.37 27.95
C VAL A 162 -0.42 -3.85 28.51
N GLU A 163 -0.49 -3.17 29.64
CA GLU A 163 0.69 -2.66 30.34
C GLU A 163 0.92 -3.45 31.64
N PRO A 164 2.07 -4.11 31.80
CA PRO A 164 2.39 -4.82 33.03
C PRO A 164 2.55 -3.83 34.19
N VAL A 165 2.09 -4.24 35.38
CA VAL A 165 2.30 -3.52 36.65
C VAL A 165 2.68 -4.50 37.74
N GLU A 166 3.19 -4.02 38.87
CA GLU A 166 3.42 -4.90 40.03
C GLU A 166 2.13 -5.65 40.40
N GLY A 167 2.22 -6.98 40.52
CA GLY A 167 1.08 -7.83 40.87
C GLY A 167 0.03 -8.05 39.77
N GLY A 168 0.20 -7.51 38.56
CA GLY A 168 -0.75 -7.76 37.47
C GLY A 168 -0.47 -6.97 36.20
N PHE A 169 -1.54 -6.52 35.55
CA PHE A 169 -1.47 -5.68 34.36
C PHE A 169 -2.70 -4.77 34.31
N LYS A 170 -2.65 -3.75 33.47
CA LYS A 170 -3.73 -2.78 33.27
C LYS A 170 -3.87 -2.47 31.77
N LYS A 171 -4.90 -1.71 31.40
CA LYS A 171 -4.96 -1.09 30.08
C LYS A 171 -3.75 -0.16 29.88
N LEU A 172 -3.34 0.05 28.63
CA LEU A 172 -2.27 0.99 28.31
C LEU A 172 -2.55 2.37 28.94
N GLN A 173 -1.51 2.98 29.53
CA GLN A 173 -1.63 4.29 30.17
C GLN A 173 -2.10 5.39 29.19
N HIS A 174 -1.62 5.33 27.95
CA HIS A 174 -1.87 6.31 26.91
C HIS A 174 -2.84 5.76 25.85
N LYS A 175 -3.52 6.66 25.14
CA LYS A 175 -4.41 6.29 24.03
C LYS A 175 -3.62 5.55 22.95
N ILE A 176 -4.30 4.64 22.24
CA ILE A 176 -3.69 3.80 21.21
C ILE A 176 -4.51 3.78 19.92
N HIS A 177 -3.94 4.34 18.87
CA HIS A 177 -4.43 4.25 17.51
C HIS A 177 -3.75 3.09 16.76
N ALA A 178 -2.51 2.75 17.15
CA ALA A 178 -1.73 1.65 16.58
C ALA A 178 -1.51 1.78 15.06
N ASP A 179 -1.15 2.99 14.62
CA ASP A 179 -0.99 3.46 13.24
C ASP A 179 -0.19 2.52 12.31
N GLY A 180 0.73 1.72 12.85
CA GLY A 180 1.52 0.77 12.08
C GLY A 180 2.04 -0.38 12.91
N VAL A 181 2.47 -1.47 12.26
CA VAL A 181 3.23 -2.54 12.91
C VAL A 181 4.33 -3.02 12.00
N ALA A 182 5.51 -3.24 12.58
CA ALA A 182 6.65 -3.85 11.93
C ALA A 182 7.04 -5.11 12.70
N TRP A 183 7.38 -6.19 11.99
CA TRP A 183 7.79 -7.45 12.62
C TRP A 183 9.29 -7.68 12.40
N TYR A 184 10.06 -7.64 13.49
CA TYR A 184 11.50 -7.87 13.48
C TYR A 184 11.89 -8.84 14.58
N ARG A 185 12.41 -10.02 14.23
CA ARG A 185 12.71 -11.13 15.13
C ARG A 185 11.45 -11.53 15.93
N ASN A 186 11.56 -11.58 17.25
CA ASN A 186 10.46 -11.77 18.19
C ASN A 186 9.67 -10.48 18.49
N TRP A 187 10.13 -9.33 18.01
CA TRP A 187 9.53 -8.02 18.29
C TRP A 187 8.43 -7.66 17.30
N LEU A 188 7.31 -7.19 17.84
CA LEU A 188 6.34 -6.38 17.12
C LEU A 188 6.52 -4.92 17.55
N LEU A 189 6.89 -4.09 16.58
CA LEU A 189 7.15 -2.66 16.73
C LEU A 189 5.91 -1.91 16.26
N VAL A 190 5.10 -1.42 17.19
CA VAL A 190 3.79 -0.78 16.92
C VAL A 190 3.93 0.73 16.98
N ALA A 191 3.69 1.39 15.86
CA ALA A 191 3.67 2.83 15.78
C ALA A 191 2.36 3.40 16.34
N ASN A 192 2.44 4.51 17.08
CA ASN A 192 1.32 5.12 17.77
C ASN A 192 1.52 6.65 17.88
N GLY A 193 1.46 7.36 16.76
CA GLY A 193 1.83 8.78 16.66
C GLY A 193 3.31 9.01 16.91
N THR A 194 3.68 9.79 17.93
CA THR A 194 5.10 10.05 18.28
C THR A 194 5.77 8.93 19.07
N GLU A 195 5.04 7.83 19.32
CA GLU A 195 5.49 6.69 20.10
C GLU A 195 5.70 5.45 19.23
N LEU A 196 6.76 4.70 19.51
CA LEU A 196 6.92 3.31 19.07
C LEU A 196 6.84 2.39 20.29
N GLN A 197 5.82 1.53 20.33
CA GLN A 197 5.63 0.52 21.36
C GLN A 197 6.27 -0.79 20.92
N VAL A 198 6.95 -1.47 21.85
CA VAL A 198 7.62 -2.75 21.58
C VAL A 198 6.93 -3.85 22.35
N TYR A 199 6.55 -4.91 21.63
CA TYR A 199 5.95 -6.12 22.17
C TYR A 199 6.77 -7.35 21.77
N ASP A 200 6.76 -8.39 22.58
CA ASP A 200 7.53 -9.61 22.36
C ASP A 200 6.61 -10.84 22.26
N LEU A 201 6.62 -11.51 21.10
CA LEU A 201 5.79 -12.69 20.85
C LEU A 201 6.16 -13.90 21.70
N ARG A 202 7.26 -13.85 22.46
CA ARG A 202 7.59 -14.87 23.47
C ARG A 202 6.77 -14.73 24.74
N HIS A 203 6.04 -13.62 24.93
CA HIS A 203 5.32 -13.28 26.16
C HIS A 203 3.81 -13.17 25.93
N VAL A 204 3.22 -14.17 25.27
CA VAL A 204 1.75 -14.25 25.10
C VAL A 204 1.12 -14.74 26.40
N TRP A 205 0.09 -14.03 26.88
CA TRP A 205 -0.63 -14.40 28.10
C TRP A 205 -2.04 -14.87 27.80
N ARG A 206 -2.45 -16.00 28.37
CA ARG A 206 -3.84 -16.47 28.32
C ARG A 206 -4.63 -15.95 29.51
N MET A 207 -5.74 -15.29 29.23
CA MET A 207 -6.69 -14.81 30.22
C MET A 207 -7.50 -15.97 30.79
N THR A 208 -7.88 -15.87 32.07
CA THR A 208 -8.77 -16.85 32.71
C THR A 208 -10.24 -16.48 32.54
N SER A 209 -10.54 -15.24 32.15
CA SER A 209 -11.89 -14.74 31.89
C SER A 209 -11.93 -13.77 30.70
N LYS A 210 -13.03 -13.79 29.94
CA LYS A 210 -13.33 -12.83 28.85
C LYS A 210 -14.16 -11.63 29.34
N GLY A 211 -13.97 -11.21 30.58
CA GLY A 211 -14.63 -10.03 31.13
C GLY A 211 -14.21 -8.73 30.43
N SER A 212 -15.02 -7.67 30.56
CA SER A 212 -14.76 -6.34 30.00
C SER A 212 -13.65 -5.56 30.72
N GLY A 213 -13.25 -6.00 31.92
CA GLY A 213 -12.13 -5.41 32.66
C GLY A 213 -10.76 -5.75 32.04
N THR A 214 -9.74 -4.95 32.38
CA THR A 214 -8.35 -5.26 32.05
C THR A 214 -7.52 -5.31 33.34
N GLY A 215 -6.98 -6.48 33.65
CA GLY A 215 -6.09 -6.70 34.79
C GLY A 215 -6.39 -8.00 35.55
N VAL A 216 -5.90 -8.06 36.79
CA VAL A 216 -6.09 -9.21 37.68
C VAL A 216 -6.94 -8.78 38.87
N VAL A 217 -8.10 -9.42 39.05
CA VAL A 217 -9.04 -9.15 40.15
C VAL A 217 -9.40 -10.47 40.80
N SER A 218 -9.16 -10.60 42.11
CA SER A 218 -9.41 -11.84 42.87
C SER A 218 -8.79 -13.08 42.21
N GLY A 219 -7.58 -12.94 41.66
CA GLY A 219 -6.85 -14.01 40.97
C GLY A 219 -7.35 -14.36 39.56
N GLN A 220 -8.40 -13.68 39.06
CA GLN A 220 -8.88 -13.84 37.68
C GLN A 220 -8.27 -12.76 36.78
N SER A 221 -7.70 -13.17 35.65
CA SER A 221 -7.15 -12.28 34.64
C SER A 221 -8.16 -12.07 33.50
N SER A 222 -8.36 -10.82 33.10
CA SER A 222 -9.17 -10.45 31.93
C SER A 222 -8.51 -9.31 31.15
N ALA A 223 -8.74 -9.25 29.84
CA ALA A 223 -8.21 -8.20 28.97
C ALA A 223 -9.25 -7.76 27.93
N PHE A 224 -10.22 -6.94 28.37
CA PHE A 224 -11.24 -6.32 27.52
C PHE A 224 -11.87 -7.32 26.52
N GLY A 225 -12.43 -8.42 27.02
CA GLY A 225 -13.09 -9.44 26.21
C GLY A 225 -12.17 -10.44 25.48
N HIS A 226 -10.84 -10.30 25.57
CA HIS A 226 -9.91 -11.14 24.82
C HIS A 226 -9.50 -12.40 25.60
N THR A 227 -9.27 -13.49 24.86
CA THR A 227 -8.64 -14.71 25.39
C THR A 227 -7.15 -14.50 25.66
N TRP A 228 -6.51 -13.63 24.87
CA TRP A 228 -5.06 -13.46 24.84
C TRP A 228 -4.70 -11.99 25.10
N ALA A 229 -3.59 -11.77 25.79
CA ALA A 229 -3.00 -10.46 25.96
C ALA A 229 -1.51 -10.49 25.60
N LEU A 230 -1.00 -9.34 25.16
CA LEU A 230 0.41 -9.13 24.84
C LEU A 230 0.91 -7.92 25.64
N PRO A 231 1.87 -8.11 26.56
CA PRO A 231 2.36 -7.06 27.44
C PRO A 231 3.35 -6.15 26.72
N LEU A 232 3.22 -4.85 26.98
CA LEU A 232 4.17 -3.84 26.53
C LEU A 232 5.54 -4.03 27.19
N VAL A 233 6.58 -4.23 26.37
CA VAL A 233 7.97 -4.38 26.82
C VAL A 233 8.63 -3.02 27.00
N ALA A 234 8.57 -2.17 25.98
CA ALA A 234 9.23 -0.86 26.00
C ALA A 234 8.48 0.16 25.16
N ARG A 235 8.76 1.44 25.40
CA ARG A 235 8.28 2.59 24.62
C ARG A 235 9.47 3.39 24.12
N TYR A 236 9.38 3.89 22.90
CA TYR A 236 10.30 4.88 22.36
C TYR A 236 9.54 6.13 21.95
N ALA A 237 10.12 7.29 22.19
CA ALA A 237 9.63 8.57 21.68
C ALA A 237 10.52 9.04 20.51
N THR A 238 9.92 9.68 19.52
CA THR A 238 10.68 10.42 18.50
C THR A 238 11.33 11.68 19.09
N THR A 239 12.36 12.21 18.42
CA THR A 239 13.12 13.38 18.89
C THR A 239 12.21 14.55 19.29
N GLY A 240 12.35 15.02 20.53
CA GLY A 240 11.61 16.16 21.07
C GLY A 240 10.13 15.88 21.36
N ALA A 241 9.66 14.63 21.30
CA ALA A 241 8.27 14.28 21.53
C ALA A 241 7.94 13.95 22.99
N THR A 242 6.71 14.29 23.39
CA THR A 242 6.06 13.75 24.58
C THR A 242 5.06 12.68 24.17
N ILE A 243 5.06 11.53 24.85
CA ILE A 243 4.06 10.47 24.64
C ILE A 243 2.74 10.86 25.29
N GLY A 244 1.62 10.61 24.60
CA GLY A 244 0.31 10.68 25.26
C GLY A 244 -0.88 10.49 24.34
N ASN A 245 -1.01 11.34 23.33
CA ASN A 245 -2.10 11.28 22.37
C ASN A 245 -1.55 10.94 20.97
N PRO A 246 -1.88 9.78 20.39
CA PRO A 246 -1.39 9.39 19.07
C PRO A 246 -1.86 10.36 17.97
N ARG A 247 -2.98 11.05 18.20
CA ARG A 247 -3.54 12.07 17.29
C ARG A 247 -3.05 13.49 17.55
N ALA A 248 -2.18 13.72 18.54
CA ALA A 248 -1.59 15.05 18.77
C ALA A 248 -0.49 15.41 17.75
N CYS A 249 -0.15 14.45 16.88
CA CYS A 249 0.63 14.67 15.68
C CYS A 249 0.01 15.73 14.78
N GLY A 250 0.59 16.93 14.76
CA GLY A 250 0.20 18.03 13.87
C GLY A 250 0.79 17.90 12.47
N LEU A 251 0.45 18.85 11.59
CA LEU A 251 1.04 18.94 10.24
C LEU A 251 2.57 19.07 10.33
N ALA A 252 3.30 18.26 9.57
CA ALA A 252 4.76 18.25 9.58
C ALA A 252 5.33 19.59 9.08
N THR A 253 5.79 20.41 10.03
CA THR A 253 6.58 21.62 9.80
C THR A 253 8.00 21.41 10.36
N ALA A 254 8.96 22.19 9.88
CA ALA A 254 10.33 22.12 10.37
C ALA A 254 10.39 22.36 11.89
N GLY A 255 11.08 21.48 12.63
CA GLY A 255 11.23 21.56 14.08
C GLY A 255 10.13 20.88 14.91
N GLN A 256 9.08 20.32 14.29
CA GLN A 256 8.09 19.48 14.99
C GLN A 256 8.58 18.03 15.12
N PRO A 257 8.20 17.32 16.21
CA PRO A 257 8.49 15.91 16.36
C PRO A 257 8.02 15.10 15.15
N LEU A 258 8.75 14.03 14.83
CA LEU A 258 8.35 13.11 13.77
C LEU A 258 7.17 12.26 14.25
N CYS A 259 6.17 12.09 13.39
CA CYS A 259 5.07 11.17 13.63
C CYS A 259 5.24 9.85 12.88
N LEU A 260 5.03 8.76 13.60
CA LEU A 260 5.06 7.41 13.07
C LEU A 260 3.63 7.02 12.68
N SER A 261 3.16 7.52 11.54
CA SER A 261 1.82 7.17 11.01
C SER A 261 1.80 5.82 10.32
N THR A 262 2.97 5.29 9.99
CA THR A 262 3.11 3.94 9.47
C THR A 262 4.54 3.47 9.68
N VAL A 263 4.71 2.15 9.80
CA VAL A 263 6.03 1.52 9.90
C VAL A 263 6.06 0.18 9.17
N SER A 264 7.25 -0.22 8.71
CA SER A 264 7.53 -1.57 8.20
C SER A 264 9.02 -1.88 8.32
N VAL A 265 9.41 -3.13 8.07
CA VAL A 265 10.82 -3.52 8.06
C VAL A 265 11.30 -3.65 6.62
N ASP A 266 12.39 -2.96 6.31
CA ASP A 266 13.18 -3.17 5.11
C ASP A 266 14.25 -4.23 5.37
N ARG A 267 14.20 -5.31 4.59
CA ARG A 267 15.19 -6.40 4.57
C ARG A 267 15.88 -6.56 3.22
N SER A 268 15.65 -5.63 2.30
CA SER A 268 16.24 -5.69 0.97
C SER A 268 17.77 -5.55 0.98
N GLU A 269 18.29 -4.87 2.01
CA GLU A 269 19.72 -4.80 2.33
C GLU A 269 20.00 -5.78 3.47
N ALA A 270 20.42 -7.00 3.13
CA ALA A 270 20.52 -8.13 4.06
C ALA A 270 21.32 -7.83 5.34
N ASP A 271 22.38 -7.01 5.23
CA ASP A 271 23.28 -6.69 6.33
C ASP A 271 22.83 -5.49 7.19
N VAL A 272 21.80 -4.74 6.75
CA VAL A 272 21.35 -3.51 7.43
C VAL A 272 19.81 -3.46 7.46
N PRO A 273 19.14 -4.40 8.18
CA PRO A 273 17.70 -4.33 8.33
C PRO A 273 17.33 -3.00 8.97
N SER A 274 16.32 -2.34 8.43
CA SER A 274 15.91 -1.01 8.88
C SER A 274 14.41 -0.95 9.09
N LEU A 275 13.99 -0.29 10.18
CA LEU A 275 12.62 0.16 10.33
C LEU A 275 12.43 1.33 9.37
N LEU A 276 11.39 1.26 8.55
CA LEU A 276 10.90 2.38 7.76
C LEU A 276 9.78 3.05 8.54
N SER A 277 9.71 4.37 8.50
CA SER A 277 8.55 5.12 8.97
C SER A 277 8.18 6.23 8.00
N ALA A 278 6.90 6.56 7.93
CA ALA A 278 6.42 7.75 7.24
C ALA A 278 5.30 8.46 7.99
N GLU A 279 5.13 9.73 7.69
CA GLU A 279 4.06 10.58 8.21
C GLU A 279 2.83 10.58 7.31
N ASN A 280 1.65 10.66 7.91
CA ASN A 280 0.43 11.00 7.20
C ASN A 280 0.36 12.53 7.05
N LYS A 281 0.51 13.02 5.83
CA LYS A 281 0.40 14.45 5.51
C LYS A 281 -0.41 14.68 4.24
N GLU A 282 -1.49 15.44 4.38
CA GLU A 282 -2.24 15.96 3.24
C GLU A 282 -1.37 16.91 2.41
N GLY A 283 -1.48 16.84 1.08
CA GLY A 283 -0.68 17.68 0.19
C GLY A 283 0.75 17.17 -0.10
N GLY A 284 1.17 16.06 0.51
CA GLY A 284 2.50 15.47 0.32
C GLY A 284 3.55 16.08 1.26
N ASP A 285 4.83 15.98 0.89
CA ASP A 285 5.97 16.45 1.71
C ASP A 285 6.04 15.76 3.10
N ALA A 286 5.58 14.50 3.17
CA ALA A 286 5.72 13.67 4.35
C ALA A 286 7.19 13.25 4.53
N ARG A 287 7.69 13.25 5.77
CA ARG A 287 9.01 12.68 6.09
C ARG A 287 8.94 11.17 5.98
N VAL A 288 9.92 10.59 5.31
CA VAL A 288 10.22 9.16 5.28
C VAL A 288 11.55 8.97 5.97
N VAL A 289 11.63 8.09 6.97
CA VAL A 289 12.83 7.91 7.80
C VAL A 289 13.19 6.43 7.88
N ARG A 290 14.49 6.12 7.78
CA ARG A 290 15.06 4.78 7.99
C ARG A 290 15.81 4.73 9.32
N TRP A 291 15.54 3.71 10.12
CA TRP A 291 16.17 3.47 11.41
C TRP A 291 16.85 2.10 11.42
N PRO A 292 18.18 2.03 11.59
CA PRO A 292 18.87 0.74 11.68
C PRO A 292 18.32 -0.12 12.82
N LEU A 293 18.00 -1.38 12.52
CA LEU A 293 17.53 -2.37 13.50
C LEU A 293 18.65 -3.30 14.00
N THR A 294 19.90 -3.04 13.63
CA THR A 294 21.05 -3.87 14.01
C THR A 294 21.29 -3.88 15.53
N SER A 295 20.92 -2.81 16.23
CA SER A 295 21.00 -2.70 17.70
C SER A 295 19.82 -3.34 18.45
N PHE A 296 18.75 -3.75 17.75
CA PHE A 296 17.68 -4.55 18.32
C PHE A 296 18.13 -6.02 18.35
N GLY A 297 18.58 -6.46 19.52
CA GLY A 297 19.00 -7.84 19.78
C GLY A 297 17.80 -8.79 19.92
N GLU A 298 18.09 -10.07 20.10
CA GLU A 298 17.06 -11.10 20.39
C GLU A 298 16.47 -10.90 21.80
N ASP A 299 17.33 -10.49 22.74
CA ASP A 299 17.03 -10.37 24.17
C ASP A 299 17.30 -8.97 24.71
N SER A 300 17.63 -8.01 23.84
CA SER A 300 18.05 -6.68 24.26
C SER A 300 17.53 -5.59 23.32
N LEU A 301 17.02 -4.53 23.92
CA LEU A 301 16.55 -3.34 23.21
C LEU A 301 17.53 -2.17 23.46
N PRO A 302 17.83 -1.33 22.45
CA PRO A 302 18.76 -0.21 22.58
C PRO A 302 18.14 0.97 23.34
N ASP A 303 18.94 1.81 24.00
CA ASP A 303 18.42 3.04 24.64
C ASP A 303 18.03 4.08 23.60
N GLN A 304 18.77 4.15 22.50
CA GLN A 304 18.54 5.12 21.44
C GLN A 304 18.93 4.55 20.08
N VAL A 305 18.19 4.96 19.05
CA VAL A 305 18.46 4.61 17.65
C VAL A 305 18.40 5.88 16.83
N ALA A 306 19.52 6.27 16.23
CA ALA A 306 19.56 7.41 15.31
C ALA A 306 19.08 7.00 13.91
N SER A 307 18.46 7.93 13.18
CA SER A 307 18.09 7.71 11.78
C SER A 307 19.35 7.56 10.91
N SER A 308 19.30 6.65 9.94
CA SER A 308 20.39 6.44 8.97
C SER A 308 20.23 7.30 7.72
N SER A 309 18.98 7.60 7.36
CA SER A 309 18.63 8.48 6.25
C SER A 309 17.17 8.89 6.39
N ASP A 310 16.82 10.03 5.84
CA ASP A 310 15.45 10.46 5.64
C ASP A 310 15.26 11.05 4.23
N PHE A 311 14.04 11.24 3.77
CA PHE A 311 13.72 12.06 2.60
C PHE A 311 12.26 12.50 2.66
N ARG A 312 11.82 13.32 1.69
CA ARG A 312 10.44 13.79 1.58
C ARG A 312 9.74 13.10 0.41
N THR A 313 8.53 12.60 0.64
CA THR A 313 7.70 11.98 -0.41
C THR A 313 6.60 12.92 -0.90
N ALA A 314 6.35 12.89 -2.20
CA ALA A 314 5.26 13.61 -2.84
C ALA A 314 3.89 12.94 -2.63
N VAL A 315 3.84 11.73 -2.08
CA VAL A 315 2.59 10.99 -1.87
C VAL A 315 1.77 11.64 -0.76
N TRP A 316 0.51 11.92 -1.05
CA TRP A 316 -0.42 12.53 -0.11
C TRP A 316 -1.02 11.47 0.82
N ALA A 317 -1.20 11.86 2.08
CA ALA A 317 -1.85 11.06 3.12
C ALA A 317 -1.29 9.63 3.18
N VAL A 318 0.04 9.50 3.32
CA VAL A 318 0.70 8.20 3.42
C VAL A 318 0.20 7.45 4.65
N GLN A 319 -0.23 6.21 4.45
CA GLN A 319 -0.75 5.32 5.50
C GLN A 319 0.02 4.00 5.60
N GLY A 320 0.86 3.70 4.60
CA GLY A 320 1.62 2.47 4.50
C GLY A 320 2.92 2.72 3.78
N ILE A 321 3.98 2.05 4.21
CA ILE A 321 5.30 2.11 3.60
C ILE A 321 5.93 0.72 3.52
N ALA A 322 6.61 0.43 2.43
CA ALA A 322 7.48 -0.74 2.30
C ALA A 322 8.61 -0.45 1.30
N ARG A 323 9.64 -1.31 1.25
CA ARG A 323 10.73 -1.18 0.29
C ARG A 323 11.25 -2.54 -0.15
N ASP A 324 11.68 -2.63 -1.41
CA ASP A 324 12.25 -3.85 -2.01
C ASP A 324 13.75 -3.76 -2.36
N GLY A 325 14.40 -2.64 -2.01
CA GLY A 325 15.80 -2.33 -2.33
C GLY A 325 15.96 -1.34 -3.48
N LYS A 326 15.07 -1.39 -4.47
CA LYS A 326 15.07 -0.48 -5.63
C LYS A 326 13.97 0.58 -5.54
N TYR A 327 12.83 0.22 -4.99
CA TYR A 327 11.64 1.03 -4.92
C TYR A 327 11.11 1.12 -3.49
N TYR A 328 10.62 2.31 -3.13
CA TYR A 328 9.71 2.47 -2.02
C TYR A 328 8.28 2.32 -2.51
N TYR A 329 7.45 1.65 -1.73
CA TYR A 329 6.02 1.54 -1.93
C TYR A 329 5.30 2.34 -0.86
N PHE A 330 4.30 3.11 -1.26
CA PHE A 330 3.45 3.86 -0.33
C PHE A 330 1.99 3.55 -0.59
N SER A 331 1.19 3.34 0.45
CA SER A 331 -0.26 3.48 0.32
C SER A 331 -0.65 4.90 0.70
N GLY A 332 -1.54 5.50 -0.08
CA GLY A 332 -2.00 6.86 0.18
C GLY A 332 -3.14 7.27 -0.74
N SER A 333 -3.41 8.57 -0.78
CA SER A 333 -4.43 9.14 -1.67
C SER A 333 -4.08 8.87 -3.14
N CYS A 334 -5.08 8.54 -3.94
CA CYS A 334 -4.91 8.48 -5.39
C CYS A 334 -4.65 9.87 -5.98
N PRO A 335 -4.34 10.00 -7.27
CA PRO A 335 -4.37 11.28 -7.97
C PRO A 335 -5.80 11.82 -8.12
N ARG A 336 -5.97 13.15 -8.14
CA ARG A 336 -7.29 13.81 -8.28
C ARG A 336 -8.03 13.50 -9.58
N THR A 337 -7.31 13.04 -10.60
CA THR A 337 -7.86 12.62 -11.89
C THR A 337 -8.58 11.27 -11.85
N TRP A 338 -8.39 10.48 -10.78
CA TRP A 338 -9.02 9.16 -10.65
C TRP A 338 -10.42 9.33 -10.06
N PRO A 339 -11.45 8.58 -10.51
CA PRO A 339 -12.80 8.73 -9.99
C PRO A 339 -12.88 8.36 -8.50
N GLY A 340 -13.91 8.89 -7.84
CA GLY A 340 -14.20 8.63 -6.42
C GLY A 340 -13.87 9.79 -5.50
N TRP A 341 -13.39 10.93 -6.01
CA TRP A 341 -13.19 12.12 -5.19
C TRP A 341 -14.51 12.75 -4.78
N THR A 342 -14.58 13.07 -3.50
CA THR A 342 -15.68 13.80 -2.89
C THR A 342 -15.13 14.93 -2.05
N GLU A 343 -15.80 16.08 -2.08
CA GLU A 343 -15.55 17.18 -1.17
C GLU A 343 -15.98 16.77 0.25
N GLN A 344 -15.07 16.88 1.22
CA GLN A 344 -15.38 16.76 2.64
C GLN A 344 -15.04 18.06 3.36
N LYS A 345 -15.91 18.46 4.28
CA LYS A 345 -15.71 19.64 5.14
C LYS A 345 -15.26 19.18 6.51
N ASN A 346 -14.10 19.67 6.93
CA ASN A 346 -13.61 19.51 8.29
C ASN A 346 -14.46 20.32 9.28
N LYS A 347 -14.31 20.00 10.58
CA LYS A 347 -15.02 20.69 11.66
C LYS A 347 -14.69 22.19 11.77
N ASP A 348 -13.51 22.60 11.31
CA ASP A 348 -13.08 24.00 11.25
C ASP A 348 -13.57 24.73 9.97
N GLY A 349 -14.35 24.05 9.13
CA GLY A 349 -14.86 24.58 7.86
C GLY A 349 -13.89 24.48 6.68
N SER A 350 -12.66 24.00 6.89
CA SER A 350 -11.73 23.74 5.79
C SER A 350 -12.22 22.60 4.90
N VAL A 351 -11.99 22.71 3.59
CA VAL A 351 -12.38 21.70 2.60
C VAL A 351 -11.19 20.81 2.30
N VAL A 352 -11.39 19.50 2.46
CA VAL A 352 -10.46 18.46 2.04
C VAL A 352 -11.13 17.61 0.99
N TRP A 353 -10.40 17.32 -0.08
CA TRP A 353 -10.84 16.36 -1.07
C TRP A 353 -10.33 15.00 -0.64
N VAL A 354 -11.18 13.98 -0.65
CA VAL A 354 -10.78 12.60 -0.39
C VAL A 354 -11.34 11.67 -1.45
N ASN A 355 -10.56 10.66 -1.86
CA ASN A 355 -11.07 9.61 -2.73
C ASN A 355 -11.76 8.56 -1.86
N THR A 356 -13.09 8.45 -1.97
CA THR A 356 -13.90 7.52 -1.16
C THR A 356 -14.07 6.14 -1.79
N MET A 357 -13.61 5.97 -3.04
CA MET A 357 -13.71 4.69 -3.73
C MET A 357 -12.48 3.82 -3.53
N TYR A 358 -11.27 4.41 -3.59
CA TYR A 358 -10.02 3.67 -3.54
C TYR A 358 -8.88 4.46 -2.91
N SER A 359 -7.92 3.73 -2.35
CA SER A 359 -6.56 4.23 -2.12
C SER A 359 -5.67 3.86 -3.29
N CYS A 360 -4.43 4.34 -3.32
CA CYS A 360 -3.46 3.96 -4.33
C CYS A 360 -2.17 3.45 -3.68
N ILE A 361 -1.57 2.43 -4.31
CA ILE A 361 -0.17 2.06 -4.11
C ILE A 361 0.67 2.90 -5.05
N HIS A 362 1.57 3.68 -4.50
CA HIS A 362 2.57 4.47 -5.20
C HIS A 362 3.91 3.77 -5.13
N VAL A 363 4.73 3.96 -6.16
CA VAL A 363 6.08 3.46 -6.28
C VAL A 363 6.99 4.64 -6.49
N TYR A 364 7.99 4.77 -5.63
CA TYR A 364 9.08 5.73 -5.77
C TYR A 364 10.36 5.00 -6.15
N ASN A 365 10.92 5.34 -7.31
CA ASN A 365 12.18 4.81 -7.79
C ASN A 365 13.33 5.62 -7.19
N THR A 366 14.19 4.97 -6.40
CA THR A 366 15.29 5.68 -5.72
C THR A 366 16.37 6.17 -6.67
N ALA A 367 16.51 5.57 -7.85
CA ALA A 367 17.52 5.94 -8.83
C ALA A 367 17.09 7.14 -9.69
N THR A 368 15.84 7.16 -10.15
CA THR A 368 15.31 8.25 -10.98
C THR A 368 14.63 9.35 -10.17
N GLN A 369 14.34 9.07 -8.89
CA GLN A 369 13.59 9.93 -7.99
C GLN A 369 12.16 10.26 -8.47
N VAL A 370 11.58 9.38 -9.28
CA VAL A 370 10.23 9.51 -9.80
C VAL A 370 9.26 8.72 -8.92
N THR A 371 8.10 9.33 -8.64
CA THR A 371 6.95 8.66 -8.01
C THR A 371 5.85 8.43 -9.05
N GLN A 372 5.30 7.22 -9.10
CA GLN A 372 4.18 6.86 -9.97
C GLN A 372 3.19 5.96 -9.24
N VAL A 373 1.93 5.91 -9.70
CA VAL A 373 0.92 5.01 -9.14
C VAL A 373 1.11 3.62 -9.72
N LEU A 374 1.27 2.62 -8.85
CA LEU A 374 1.36 1.23 -9.23
C LEU A 374 -0.01 0.57 -9.40
N SER A 375 -0.94 0.92 -8.53
CA SER A 375 -2.22 0.23 -8.50
C SER A 375 -3.20 1.07 -7.70
N GLN A 376 -4.45 1.08 -8.11
CA GLN A 376 -5.53 1.28 -7.15
C GLN A 376 -5.45 0.20 -6.07
N ALA A 377 -5.98 0.49 -4.90
CA ALA A 377 -5.98 -0.42 -3.77
C ALA A 377 -7.30 -0.26 -3.00
N PRO A 378 -7.66 -1.26 -2.17
CA PRO A 378 -8.86 -1.18 -1.35
C PRO A 378 -8.93 0.14 -0.58
N PHE A 379 -10.12 0.73 -0.48
CA PHE A 379 -10.31 2.03 0.13
C PHE A 379 -9.76 2.08 1.57
N LEU A 380 -8.99 3.14 1.87
CA LEU A 380 -8.22 3.31 3.10
C LEU A 380 -7.22 2.18 3.31
N THR A 381 -6.43 1.86 2.28
CA THR A 381 -5.30 0.96 2.44
C THR A 381 -4.30 1.59 3.42
N GLN A 382 -3.99 0.84 4.47
CA GLN A 382 -3.13 1.24 5.57
C GLN A 382 -1.74 0.59 5.41
N GLY A 383 -1.16 0.06 6.51
CA GLY A 383 0.19 -0.51 6.55
C GLY A 383 0.54 -1.47 5.40
N LEU A 384 1.80 -1.39 4.96
CA LEU A 384 2.37 -2.22 3.91
C LEU A 384 3.54 -3.05 4.43
N SER A 385 3.79 -4.20 3.81
CA SER A 385 4.91 -5.08 4.15
C SER A 385 5.40 -5.80 2.90
N PHE A 386 6.71 -5.82 2.65
CA PHE A 386 7.27 -6.44 1.45
C PHE A 386 8.00 -7.73 1.79
N ASP A 387 7.62 -8.83 1.14
CA ASP A 387 8.31 -10.12 1.19
C ASP A 387 9.39 -10.15 0.10
N PRO A 388 10.68 -10.03 0.44
CA PRO A 388 11.76 -10.03 -0.55
C PRO A 388 11.94 -11.40 -1.23
N GLN A 389 11.61 -12.49 -0.55
CA GLN A 389 11.78 -13.83 -1.10
C GLN A 389 10.64 -14.19 -2.06
N ALA A 390 9.39 -13.85 -1.72
CA ALA A 390 8.26 -14.05 -2.60
C ALA A 390 8.15 -12.93 -3.65
N ARG A 391 8.86 -11.82 -3.45
CA ARG A 391 8.77 -10.59 -4.23
C ARG A 391 7.33 -10.07 -4.28
N ARG A 392 6.67 -10.06 -3.13
CA ARG A 392 5.27 -9.63 -2.99
C ARG A 392 5.14 -8.49 -2.00
N LEU A 393 4.42 -7.46 -2.40
CA LEU A 393 3.95 -6.41 -1.52
C LEU A 393 2.62 -6.83 -0.92
N TRP A 394 2.50 -6.75 0.41
CA TRP A 394 1.29 -7.00 1.15
C TRP A 394 0.76 -5.70 1.74
N GLY A 395 -0.56 -5.63 1.94
CA GLY A 395 -1.21 -4.53 2.61
C GLY A 395 -2.61 -4.91 3.09
N MET A 396 -3.20 -4.08 3.93
CA MET A 396 -4.60 -4.22 4.31
C MET A 396 -5.27 -2.86 4.37
N ASN A 397 -6.60 -2.85 4.35
CA ASN A 397 -7.37 -1.62 4.47
C ASN A 397 -8.25 -1.54 5.70
N GLU A 398 -8.59 -0.30 6.07
CA GLU A 398 -9.44 0.04 7.19
C GLU A 398 -10.93 -0.17 6.92
N ALA A 399 -11.42 0.24 5.74
CA ALA A 399 -12.81 0.19 5.27
C ALA A 399 -13.92 0.42 6.33
N TYR A 400 -14.46 1.64 6.37
CA TYR A 400 -15.63 1.99 7.21
C TYR A 400 -16.93 1.28 6.81
N ASN A 401 -17.02 0.82 5.57
CA ASN A 401 -18.18 0.13 4.99
C ASN A 401 -18.18 -1.39 5.20
N GLY A 402 -17.12 -1.92 5.82
CA GLY A 402 -16.97 -3.35 6.06
C GLY A 402 -16.62 -4.18 4.83
N ALA A 403 -15.76 -3.62 3.97
CA ALA A 403 -15.14 -4.30 2.84
C ALA A 403 -13.62 -4.39 3.08
N ARG A 404 -13.22 -5.12 4.13
CA ARG A 404 -11.83 -5.25 4.54
C ARG A 404 -11.19 -6.45 3.90
N VAL A 405 -10.01 -6.24 3.35
CA VAL A 405 -9.23 -7.28 2.73
C VAL A 405 -7.76 -7.08 3.05
N VAL A 406 -7.05 -8.18 3.27
CA VAL A 406 -5.60 -8.23 3.20
C VAL A 406 -5.26 -8.65 1.79
N PHE A 407 -4.54 -7.81 1.06
CA PHE A 407 -4.09 -8.12 -0.28
C PHE A 407 -2.57 -8.36 -0.31
N SER A 408 -2.16 -9.06 -1.35
CA SER A 408 -0.79 -9.15 -1.80
C SER A 408 -0.76 -8.91 -3.30
N LEU A 409 0.28 -8.27 -3.79
CA LEU A 409 0.53 -8.09 -5.21
C LEU A 409 2.01 -8.37 -5.51
N ALA A 410 2.30 -8.91 -6.68
CA ALA A 410 3.66 -8.96 -7.21
C ALA A 410 3.90 -7.65 -7.98
N PRO A 411 4.64 -6.67 -7.43
CA PRO A 411 4.76 -5.35 -8.05
C PRO A 411 5.53 -5.40 -9.37
N TYR A 412 6.33 -6.45 -9.58
CA TYR A 412 7.06 -6.69 -10.82
C TYR A 412 6.29 -7.52 -11.85
N ALA A 413 5.10 -8.04 -11.50
CA ALA A 413 4.31 -8.80 -12.45
C ALA A 413 3.91 -7.87 -13.60
N GLY A 414 4.44 -8.17 -14.79
CA GLY A 414 4.32 -7.30 -15.94
C GLY A 414 5.31 -6.14 -16.04
N ASN A 415 6.48 -6.25 -15.41
CA ASN A 415 7.66 -5.52 -15.90
C ASN A 415 8.11 -6.05 -17.27
N MET A 416 8.96 -5.27 -17.97
CA MET A 416 9.70 -5.74 -19.15
C MET A 416 10.77 -6.76 -18.72
N GLN A 417 10.37 -7.88 -18.15
CA GLN A 417 11.24 -9.02 -17.90
C GLN A 417 10.63 -10.24 -18.58
N ASP A 418 10.75 -10.23 -19.90
CA ASP A 418 10.63 -11.37 -20.81
C ASP A 418 11.27 -11.03 -22.18
N GLY A 419 12.48 -10.43 -22.21
CA GLY A 419 13.12 -10.10 -23.49
C GLY A 419 12.52 -8.93 -24.29
N GLY A 420 11.99 -7.90 -23.60
CA GLY A 420 11.54 -6.63 -24.20
C GLY A 420 10.05 -6.53 -24.53
N TRP A 421 9.21 -7.44 -24.01
CA TRP A 421 7.75 -7.38 -24.15
C TRP A 421 7.09 -6.68 -22.95
N GLY A 422 6.21 -5.72 -23.22
CA GLY A 422 5.33 -5.05 -22.24
C GLY A 422 3.89 -5.02 -22.75
N TRP A 423 3.04 -4.15 -22.20
CA TRP A 423 1.69 -3.94 -22.71
C TRP A 423 1.65 -2.63 -23.49
N LEU A 424 1.06 -2.63 -24.69
CA LEU A 424 0.67 -1.39 -25.35
C LEU A 424 -0.60 -0.90 -24.66
N SER A 425 -0.45 -0.01 -23.69
CA SER A 425 -1.53 0.41 -22.80
C SER A 425 -1.70 1.92 -22.74
N ASN A 426 -2.92 2.32 -22.41
CA ASN A 426 -3.27 3.69 -22.03
C ASN A 426 -3.71 3.69 -20.56
N HIS A 427 -3.03 4.51 -19.73
CA HIS A 427 -3.15 4.50 -18.26
C HIS A 427 -4.16 5.53 -17.72
N ASN A 428 -4.88 6.23 -18.61
CA ASN A 428 -5.62 7.44 -18.26
C ASN A 428 -7.05 7.15 -17.79
N ARG A 429 -7.29 5.93 -17.28
CA ARG A 429 -8.56 5.48 -16.69
C ARG A 429 -8.38 4.37 -15.63
N PRO A 430 -9.34 4.18 -14.71
CA PRO A 430 -9.33 3.08 -13.74
C PRO A 430 -9.23 1.72 -14.41
N GLY A 431 -8.35 0.87 -13.89
CA GLY A 431 -8.06 -0.46 -14.44
C GLY A 431 -7.22 -0.47 -15.72
N PHE A 432 -7.01 0.71 -16.35
CA PHE A 432 -6.33 0.97 -17.62
C PHE A 432 -6.69 -0.03 -18.74
N VAL A 433 -6.25 0.25 -19.96
CA VAL A 433 -6.63 -0.56 -21.12
C VAL A 433 -5.45 -0.88 -22.00
N CYS A 434 -5.54 -2.05 -22.62
CA CYS A 434 -4.52 -2.65 -23.44
C CYS A 434 -5.04 -2.83 -24.86
N ALA A 435 -4.15 -2.59 -25.81
CA ALA A 435 -4.34 -2.91 -27.20
C ALA A 435 -4.39 -4.43 -27.34
N THR A 436 -5.54 -4.94 -27.76
CA THR A 436 -5.83 -6.38 -27.83
C THR A 436 -6.38 -6.69 -29.21
N PRO A 437 -5.82 -7.65 -29.96
CA PRO A 437 -6.40 -8.09 -31.23
C PRO A 437 -7.84 -8.53 -31.03
N GLN A 438 -8.74 -8.11 -31.93
CA GLN A 438 -10.17 -8.40 -31.82
C GLN A 438 -10.40 -9.92 -31.76
N GLY A 439 -11.12 -10.37 -30.72
CA GLY A 439 -11.39 -11.79 -30.51
C GLY A 439 -10.13 -12.64 -30.27
N ASN A 440 -9.01 -12.03 -29.86
CA ASN A 440 -7.69 -12.67 -29.74
C ASN A 440 -7.20 -13.35 -31.05
N ALA A 441 -7.66 -12.86 -32.21
CA ALA A 441 -7.23 -13.38 -33.50
C ALA A 441 -5.84 -12.86 -33.89
N THR A 442 -5.06 -13.68 -34.59
CA THR A 442 -3.67 -13.38 -34.96
C THR A 442 -3.44 -13.20 -36.46
N ALA A 443 -4.51 -13.18 -37.26
CA ALA A 443 -4.44 -13.06 -38.72
C ALA A 443 -4.10 -11.63 -39.19
N ASN A 444 -3.62 -11.51 -40.43
CA ASN A 444 -3.46 -10.20 -41.06
C ASN A 444 -4.84 -9.54 -41.26
N GLY A 445 -4.91 -8.23 -41.00
CA GLY A 445 -6.14 -7.45 -41.09
C GLY A 445 -7.01 -7.51 -39.83
N THR A 446 -6.66 -8.31 -38.81
CA THR A 446 -7.37 -8.33 -37.53
C THR A 446 -7.33 -6.93 -36.89
N PRO A 447 -8.48 -6.29 -36.60
CA PRO A 447 -8.52 -5.02 -35.90
C PRO A 447 -7.92 -5.12 -34.50
N VAL A 448 -7.24 -4.06 -34.05
CA VAL A 448 -6.78 -3.95 -32.66
C VAL A 448 -7.76 -3.11 -31.88
N THR A 449 -8.13 -3.59 -30.70
CA THR A 449 -9.22 -3.07 -29.89
C THR A 449 -8.77 -2.76 -28.48
N VAL A 450 -9.56 -1.94 -27.79
CA VAL A 450 -9.39 -1.57 -26.40
C VAL A 450 -10.02 -2.64 -25.53
N TRP A 451 -9.26 -3.20 -24.60
CA TRP A 451 -9.79 -4.09 -23.55
C TRP A 451 -9.10 -3.81 -22.22
N PRO A 452 -9.77 -4.08 -21.07
CA PRO A 452 -9.11 -4.08 -19.78
C PRO A 452 -7.86 -4.96 -19.82
N CYS A 453 -6.77 -4.44 -19.25
CA CYS A 453 -5.55 -5.22 -19.16
C CYS A 453 -5.74 -6.36 -18.16
N ASN A 454 -5.41 -7.58 -18.55
CA ASN A 454 -5.66 -8.79 -17.76
C ASN A 454 -4.44 -9.70 -17.64
N GLY A 455 -3.26 -9.22 -18.02
CA GLY A 455 -2.01 -9.97 -17.98
C GLY A 455 -1.86 -11.04 -19.07
N SER A 456 -2.82 -11.19 -19.99
CA SER A 456 -2.74 -12.14 -21.11
C SER A 456 -1.57 -11.82 -22.04
N GLU A 457 -0.94 -12.87 -22.56
CA GLU A 457 0.10 -12.75 -23.60
C GLU A 457 -0.43 -12.14 -24.91
N MET A 458 -1.74 -12.27 -25.18
CA MET A 458 -2.44 -11.62 -26.30
C MET A 458 -2.56 -10.10 -26.16
N GLN A 459 -2.10 -9.53 -25.05
CA GLN A 459 -2.03 -8.09 -24.83
C GLN A 459 -0.59 -7.58 -24.79
N ARG A 460 0.40 -8.45 -25.08
CA ARG A 460 1.80 -8.08 -25.03
C ARG A 460 2.30 -7.55 -26.38
N TRP A 461 3.04 -6.46 -26.28
CA TRP A 461 3.64 -5.73 -27.38
C TRP A 461 5.10 -5.38 -27.07
N ALA A 462 5.91 -5.19 -28.10
CA ALA A 462 7.25 -4.66 -27.99
C ALA A 462 7.41 -3.50 -28.98
N HIS A 463 8.08 -2.44 -28.55
CA HIS A 463 8.55 -1.40 -29.46
C HIS A 463 9.98 -1.73 -29.87
N LYS A 464 10.18 -2.17 -31.13
CA LYS A 464 11.47 -2.62 -31.65
C LYS A 464 11.76 -1.91 -32.95
N ASP A 465 12.84 -1.12 -32.96
CA ASP A 465 13.29 -0.37 -34.13
C ASP A 465 12.17 0.47 -34.77
N GLY A 466 11.32 1.12 -33.97
CA GLY A 466 10.20 1.93 -34.49
C GLY A 466 8.95 1.12 -34.87
N LEU A 467 8.94 -0.21 -34.73
CA LEU A 467 7.77 -1.07 -34.96
C LEU A 467 7.10 -1.45 -33.64
N LEU A 468 5.77 -1.49 -33.60
CA LEU A 468 4.99 -2.04 -32.49
C LEU A 468 4.61 -3.48 -32.80
N VAL A 469 5.39 -4.43 -32.30
CA VAL A 469 5.25 -5.86 -32.56
C VAL A 469 4.34 -6.48 -31.51
N HIS A 470 3.36 -7.28 -31.90
CA HIS A 470 2.51 -8.08 -31.02
C HIS A 470 3.17 -9.43 -30.71
N LYS A 471 3.19 -9.85 -29.44
CA LYS A 471 3.95 -11.02 -28.98
C LYS A 471 3.47 -12.33 -29.61
N GLU A 472 2.19 -12.64 -29.48
CA GLU A 472 1.64 -13.95 -29.88
C GLU A 472 1.57 -14.14 -31.41
N SER A 473 1.42 -13.05 -32.18
CA SER A 473 1.32 -13.14 -33.64
C SER A 473 2.63 -12.84 -34.37
N GLY A 474 3.60 -12.19 -33.73
CA GLY A 474 4.80 -11.64 -34.37
C GLY A 474 4.50 -10.55 -35.41
N LYS A 475 3.28 -10.01 -35.43
CA LYS A 475 2.81 -9.00 -36.41
C LYS A 475 2.91 -7.60 -35.84
N CYS A 476 2.94 -6.61 -36.74
CA CYS A 476 3.08 -5.21 -36.39
C CYS A 476 1.74 -4.49 -36.41
N LEU A 477 1.55 -3.55 -35.48
CA LEU A 477 0.46 -2.59 -35.51
C LEU A 477 0.56 -1.75 -36.78
N THR A 478 -0.44 -1.86 -37.66
CA THR A 478 -0.37 -1.31 -39.01
C THR A 478 -1.65 -0.54 -39.35
N PRO A 479 -1.57 0.68 -39.88
CA PRO A 479 -2.73 1.41 -40.40
C PRO A 479 -3.37 0.65 -41.56
N GLN A 480 -4.68 0.41 -41.46
CA GLN A 480 -5.43 -0.34 -42.46
C GLN A 480 -5.30 0.31 -43.84
N GLY A 481 -5.05 -0.51 -44.86
CA GLY A 481 -4.91 -0.03 -46.24
C GLY A 481 -3.74 0.94 -46.45
N ASN A 482 -2.74 0.93 -45.56
CA ASN A 482 -1.60 1.84 -45.57
C ASN A 482 -1.99 3.34 -45.45
N ALA A 483 -3.20 3.64 -44.93
CA ALA A 483 -3.71 5.01 -44.79
C ALA A 483 -3.11 5.78 -43.59
N ALA A 484 -1.79 5.76 -43.43
CA ALA A 484 -1.10 6.27 -42.23
C ALA A 484 -1.26 7.79 -41.98
N GLY A 485 -1.63 8.57 -43.01
CA GLY A 485 -1.85 10.02 -42.91
C GLY A 485 -3.29 10.46 -42.65
N ALA A 486 -4.28 9.54 -42.64
CA ALA A 486 -5.69 9.88 -42.53
C ALA A 486 -6.24 9.69 -41.11
N ASN A 487 -7.01 10.66 -40.63
CA ASN A 487 -7.73 10.57 -39.35
C ASN A 487 -8.83 9.50 -39.41
N GLY A 488 -9.02 8.78 -38.32
CA GLY A 488 -9.98 7.68 -38.22
C GLY A 488 -9.50 6.36 -38.84
N THR A 489 -8.28 6.30 -39.38
CA THR A 489 -7.73 5.07 -39.97
C THR A 489 -7.63 3.98 -38.91
N LEU A 490 -8.25 2.83 -39.17
CA LEU A 490 -8.22 1.68 -38.27
C LEU A 490 -6.81 1.10 -38.12
N LEU A 491 -6.42 0.72 -36.90
CA LEU A 491 -5.19 -0.02 -36.64
C LEU A 491 -5.46 -1.52 -36.61
N THR A 492 -4.62 -2.27 -37.29
CA THR A 492 -4.76 -3.71 -37.51
C THR A 492 -3.45 -4.45 -37.24
N LEU A 493 -3.51 -5.77 -37.10
CA LEU A 493 -2.33 -6.63 -37.20
C LEU A 493 -1.97 -6.84 -38.67
N TRP A 494 -0.69 -6.64 -39.01
CA TRP A 494 -0.16 -7.01 -40.33
C TRP A 494 1.27 -7.53 -40.23
N THR A 495 1.70 -8.30 -41.22
CA THR A 495 3.10 -8.76 -41.30
C THR A 495 4.06 -7.56 -41.17
N CYS A 496 5.03 -7.66 -40.28
CA CYS A 496 6.04 -6.63 -40.07
C CYS A 496 6.90 -6.45 -41.32
N ASN A 497 7.13 -5.20 -41.70
CA ASN A 497 8.03 -4.81 -42.77
C ASN A 497 8.89 -3.64 -42.28
N ALA A 498 10.17 -3.91 -42.04
CA ALA A 498 11.12 -2.90 -41.56
C ALA A 498 11.28 -1.74 -42.55
N ASP A 499 11.09 -1.95 -43.86
CA ASP A 499 11.26 -0.88 -44.85
C ASP A 499 10.00 -0.01 -45.02
N SER A 500 8.93 -0.30 -44.26
CA SER A 500 7.65 0.37 -44.41
C SER A 500 7.47 1.54 -43.44
N ASP A 501 7.50 2.76 -43.99
CA ASP A 501 7.26 3.98 -43.19
C ASP A 501 5.86 4.01 -42.55
N VAL A 502 4.86 3.36 -43.14
CA VAL A 502 3.48 3.33 -42.62
C VAL A 502 3.35 2.53 -41.31
N GLN A 503 4.31 1.66 -40.99
CA GLN A 503 4.33 0.87 -39.75
C GLN A 503 5.21 1.51 -38.66
N ARG A 504 5.83 2.66 -38.93
CA ARG A 504 6.75 3.31 -37.99
C ARG A 504 5.99 4.15 -36.97
N PHE A 505 6.29 3.92 -35.71
CA PHE A 505 5.85 4.69 -34.55
C PHE A 505 7.07 5.13 -33.75
N ALA A 506 7.21 6.42 -33.50
CA ALA A 506 8.20 6.98 -32.60
C ALA A 506 7.58 7.21 -31.22
N GLY A 507 8.31 6.84 -30.16
CA GLY A 507 7.93 7.20 -28.80
C GLY A 507 8.10 8.71 -28.59
N SER A 508 7.13 9.36 -27.95
CA SER A 508 7.16 10.78 -27.61
C SER A 508 6.60 11.03 -26.20
N ALA A 509 6.82 12.22 -25.64
CA ALA A 509 6.05 12.68 -24.49
C ALA A 509 4.56 12.76 -24.90
N GLY A 510 3.72 11.92 -24.29
CA GLY A 510 2.32 11.74 -24.68
C GLY A 510 2.01 10.54 -25.59
N GLY A 511 2.92 9.56 -25.72
CA GLY A 511 2.64 8.28 -26.40
C GLY A 511 3.31 8.11 -27.77
N PHE A 512 2.83 7.14 -28.56
CA PHE A 512 3.37 6.84 -29.89
C PHE A 512 2.76 7.69 -31.00
N VAL A 513 3.63 8.20 -31.88
CA VAL A 513 3.25 9.01 -33.05
C VAL A 513 3.90 8.43 -34.29
N ASN A 514 3.18 8.34 -35.39
CA ASN A 514 3.73 7.90 -36.66
C ASN A 514 4.41 9.04 -37.44
N ASN A 515 5.02 8.73 -38.58
CA ASN A 515 5.74 9.70 -39.41
C ASN A 515 4.85 10.84 -39.98
N TRP A 516 3.52 10.71 -39.92
CA TRP A 516 2.55 11.73 -40.37
C TRP A 516 1.96 12.54 -39.22
N GLY A 517 2.57 12.47 -38.03
CA GLY A 517 2.11 13.20 -36.85
C GLY A 517 0.80 12.65 -36.28
N LYS A 518 0.47 11.38 -36.56
CA LYS A 518 -0.74 10.74 -36.03
C LYS A 518 -0.45 9.89 -34.81
N ALA A 519 -1.25 10.04 -33.77
CA ALA A 519 -1.20 9.24 -32.56
C ALA A 519 -2.20 8.06 -32.62
N ILE A 520 -1.97 7.07 -31.76
CA ILE A 520 -2.91 5.96 -31.54
C ILE A 520 -4.08 6.49 -30.71
N THR A 521 -5.30 6.39 -31.23
CA THR A 521 -6.48 6.99 -30.61
C THR A 521 -7.65 6.00 -30.64
N PRO A 522 -8.29 5.67 -29.52
CA PRO A 522 -9.53 4.91 -29.50
C PRO A 522 -10.64 5.60 -30.28
N LYS A 523 -11.40 4.85 -31.07
CA LYS A 523 -12.50 5.40 -31.87
C LYS A 523 -13.50 6.11 -30.97
N GLY A 524 -13.79 7.37 -31.30
CA GLY A 524 -14.73 8.20 -30.55
C GLY A 524 -14.22 8.60 -29.16
N ASN A 525 -12.91 8.55 -28.93
CA ASN A 525 -12.27 8.85 -27.64
C ASN A 525 -12.84 8.02 -26.48
N SER A 526 -13.37 6.83 -26.80
CA SER A 526 -13.97 5.91 -25.84
C SER A 526 -13.01 4.79 -25.51
N PHE A 527 -12.93 4.44 -24.24
CA PHE A 527 -12.17 3.29 -23.80
C PHE A 527 -13.05 2.03 -23.56
N GLU A 528 -14.33 2.04 -23.92
CA GLU A 528 -15.18 0.86 -23.75
C GLU A 528 -14.57 -0.40 -24.39
N SER A 529 -14.80 -1.56 -23.76
CA SER A 529 -14.27 -2.83 -24.24
C SER A 529 -14.73 -3.13 -25.67
N GLY A 530 -13.79 -3.48 -26.54
CA GLY A 530 -14.05 -3.74 -27.95
C GLY A 530 -14.02 -2.52 -28.87
N VAL A 531 -13.84 -1.29 -28.33
CA VAL A 531 -13.62 -0.10 -29.16
C VAL A 531 -12.36 -0.27 -29.99
N TRP A 532 -12.39 0.12 -31.25
CA TRP A 532 -11.24 0.00 -32.15
C TRP A 532 -10.18 1.07 -31.87
N LEU A 533 -8.91 0.71 -32.04
CA LEU A 533 -7.82 1.68 -32.11
C LEU A 533 -7.73 2.24 -33.53
N THR A 534 -7.58 3.56 -33.61
CA THR A 534 -7.48 4.32 -34.86
C THR A 534 -6.30 5.28 -34.82
N LEU A 535 -6.04 5.98 -35.93
CA LEU A 535 -5.09 7.07 -36.00
C LEU A 535 -5.80 8.43 -36.06
N TRP A 536 -5.33 9.40 -35.30
CA TRP A 536 -5.75 10.79 -35.38
C TRP A 536 -4.56 11.74 -35.29
N THR A 537 -4.67 12.95 -35.85
CA THR A 537 -3.66 14.00 -35.70
C THR A 537 -3.36 14.17 -34.22
N ARG A 538 -2.08 14.22 -33.86
CA ARG A 538 -1.70 14.53 -32.49
C ARG A 538 -2.05 15.99 -32.20
N ASP A 539 -3.01 16.20 -31.34
CA ASP A 539 -3.38 17.52 -30.86
C ASP A 539 -2.41 17.93 -29.75
N VAL A 540 -1.75 19.08 -29.91
CA VAL A 540 -1.05 19.75 -28.81
C VAL A 540 -2.00 20.85 -28.31
N PRO A 541 -2.70 20.69 -27.17
CA PRO A 541 -3.44 21.81 -26.61
C PRO A 541 -2.46 22.84 -26.02
N PRO A 542 -2.72 24.16 -26.09
CA PRO A 542 -2.09 25.11 -25.17
C PRO A 542 -2.51 24.77 -23.72
N PRO A 543 -1.71 25.13 -22.71
CA PRO A 543 -2.08 24.90 -21.31
C PRO A 543 -3.38 25.66 -20.98
N ASP A 544 -4.44 24.95 -20.65
CA ASP A 544 -5.68 25.53 -20.13
C ASP A 544 -5.52 25.78 -18.61
N PRO A 545 -5.84 26.97 -18.06
CA PRO A 545 -5.58 27.30 -16.66
C PRO A 545 -6.45 26.55 -15.64
N VAL A 546 -7.48 25.82 -16.08
CA VAL A 546 -8.47 25.22 -15.17
C VAL A 546 -8.85 23.84 -15.70
N GLY A 547 -8.13 22.81 -15.25
CA GLY A 547 -8.20 21.46 -15.79
C GLY A 547 -9.60 20.88 -15.68
N GLU A 548 -10.32 20.84 -16.79
CA GLU A 548 -11.71 20.48 -16.72
C GLU A 548 -12.31 19.81 -18.04
N GLN A 549 -11.57 19.14 -18.98
CA GLN A 549 -11.99 17.96 -19.84
C GLN A 549 -10.89 16.85 -20.01
N ILE A 550 -11.24 15.53 -20.13
CA ILE A 550 -10.30 14.48 -20.62
C ILE A 550 -9.89 15.01 -21.99
N GLY A 551 -8.67 15.51 -22.08
CA GLY A 551 -8.23 16.16 -23.30
C GLY A 551 -8.12 15.11 -24.40
N GLU A 552 -8.24 15.53 -25.66
CA GLU A 552 -7.89 14.67 -26.80
C GLU A 552 -6.45 14.12 -26.70
N GLY A 553 -5.57 14.77 -25.92
CA GLY A 553 -4.25 14.27 -25.56
C GLY A 553 -4.26 13.01 -24.66
N ASP A 554 -5.16 12.90 -23.68
CA ASP A 554 -5.16 11.80 -22.71
C ASP A 554 -5.55 10.45 -23.37
N VAL A 555 -6.40 10.47 -24.39
CA VAL A 555 -6.77 9.26 -25.13
C VAL A 555 -5.67 8.78 -26.10
N GLN A 556 -4.68 9.62 -26.37
CA GLN A 556 -3.57 9.37 -27.29
C GLN A 556 -2.32 8.80 -26.63
N GLU A 557 -2.25 8.78 -25.30
CA GLU A 557 -1.07 8.35 -24.53
C GLU A 557 -0.92 6.81 -24.42
N TRP A 558 -0.78 6.17 -25.58
CA TRP A 558 -0.48 4.75 -25.68
C TRP A 558 1.03 4.52 -25.60
N THR A 559 1.45 3.61 -24.73
CA THR A 559 2.87 3.30 -24.51
C THR A 559 3.09 1.80 -24.34
N VAL A 560 4.25 1.29 -24.76
CA VAL A 560 4.66 -0.09 -24.46
C VAL A 560 5.47 0.00 -23.18
N ARG A 561 4.90 -0.47 -22.07
CA ARG A 561 5.56 -0.36 -20.77
C ARG A 561 5.53 -1.67 -20.01
N GLY A 562 6.62 -1.90 -19.29
CA GLY A 562 6.64 -2.75 -18.11
C GLY A 562 6.25 -1.89 -16.91
N PHE A 563 5.52 -2.46 -15.97
CA PHE A 563 4.81 -1.74 -14.91
C PHE A 563 5.71 -0.75 -14.11
N LEU A 564 6.98 -1.08 -13.84
CA LEU A 564 7.89 -0.28 -12.98
C LEU A 564 9.01 0.48 -13.71
N ASP A 565 9.09 0.41 -15.03
CA ASP A 565 10.26 0.88 -15.82
C ASP A 565 10.00 2.18 -16.60
N ALA A 566 8.91 2.90 -16.32
CA ALA A 566 8.69 4.23 -16.89
C ALA A 566 9.30 5.35 -16.03
N PRO A 567 9.87 6.40 -16.66
CA PRO A 567 10.27 7.64 -16.01
C PRO A 567 9.07 8.52 -15.64
#